data_AF-H0HQX3-F1
#
_entry.id   AF-H0HQX3-F1
#
_cell.length_a   1.000
_cell.length_b   1.000
_cell.length_c   1.000
_cell.angle_alpha   90.00
_cell.angle_beta   90.00
_cell.angle_gamma   90.00
#
_symmetry.space_group_name_H-M   'P 1'
#
loop_
_entity.id
_entity.type
_entity.pdbx_description
1 polymer ?
#
loop_
_entity_poly.entity_id
_entity_poly.type
_entity_poly.pdbx_seq_one_letter_code
_entity_poly.pdbx_strand_id
1 'polypeptide(L)'
;MAANDVSITIKVPPKAHQRLHEIGKTKGYSASAYAQMLFDAGFAARLGQMRGDPVSDAELDEQVKLVFALAGQGNAAAISKATGVKEVLVTKILNAWKKQGKRS
;
A
#
# COMPACT_ATOMS: atom_id res chain seq x y z
N MET A 1 -25.81 -13.81 -18.74
CA MET A 1 -25.18 -15.09 -18.34
C MET A 1 -24.85 -14.98 -16.86
N ALA A 2 -25.41 -15.84 -16.01
CA ALA A 2 -24.99 -15.89 -14.61
C ALA A 2 -23.51 -16.26 -14.58
N ALA A 3 -22.67 -15.48 -13.91
CA ALA A 3 -21.27 -15.83 -13.74
C ALA A 3 -21.22 -17.11 -12.91
N ASN A 4 -20.78 -18.22 -13.51
CA ASN A 4 -20.52 -19.44 -12.77
C ASN A 4 -19.21 -19.23 -12.01
N ASP A 5 -19.25 -19.33 -10.69
CA ASP A 5 -18.04 -19.27 -9.87
C ASP A 5 -17.09 -20.40 -10.24
N VAL A 6 -15.84 -20.06 -10.54
CA VAL A 6 -14.77 -21.03 -10.84
C VAL A 6 -14.01 -21.30 -9.55
N SER A 7 -13.98 -22.56 -9.12
CA SER A 7 -13.24 -22.97 -7.91
C SER A 7 -11.81 -23.39 -8.24
N ILE A 8 -10.85 -22.89 -7.47
CA ILE A 8 -9.44 -23.27 -7.55
C ILE A 8 -9.07 -24.01 -6.26
N THR A 9 -8.64 -25.27 -6.39
CA THR A 9 -8.18 -26.08 -5.27
C THR A 9 -6.66 -26.10 -5.22
N ILE A 10 -6.09 -25.70 -4.09
CA ILE A 10 -4.65 -25.77 -3.83
C ILE A 10 -4.34 -26.71 -2.66
N LYS A 11 -3.23 -27.44 -2.77
CA LYS A 11 -2.69 -28.23 -1.65
C LYS A 11 -1.68 -27.36 -0.91
N VAL A 12 -1.87 -27.20 0.41
CA VAL A 12 -0.96 -26.44 1.26
C VAL A 12 -0.34 -27.33 2.34
N PRO A 13 0.90 -27.04 2.79
CA PRO A 13 1.49 -27.75 3.92
C PRO A 13 0.65 -27.58 5.20
N PRO A 14 0.62 -28.59 6.10
CA PRO A 14 -0.17 -28.52 7.34
C PRO A 14 0.15 -27.30 8.20
N LYS A 15 1.43 -26.92 8.30
CA LYS A 15 1.88 -25.73 9.03
C LYS A 15 1.29 -24.43 8.46
N ALA A 16 1.16 -24.33 7.14
CA ALA A 16 0.58 -23.15 6.50
C ALA A 16 -0.93 -23.06 6.79
N HIS A 17 -1.65 -24.18 6.71
CA HIS A 17 -3.07 -24.23 7.08
C HIS A 17 -3.29 -23.84 8.54
N GLN A 18 -2.45 -24.32 9.45
CA GLN A 18 -2.53 -23.96 10.87
C GLN A 18 -2.36 -22.46 11.08
N ARG A 19 -1.38 -21.83 10.44
CA ARG A 19 -1.16 -20.37 10.52
C ARG A 19 -2.34 -19.58 9.94
N LEU A 20 -2.89 -20.02 8.82
CA LEU A 20 -4.10 -19.41 8.24
C LEU A 20 -5.28 -19.48 9.21
N HIS A 21 -5.45 -20.60 9.91
CA HIS A 21 -6.51 -20.75 10.90
C HIS A 21 -6.28 -19.84 12.13
N GLU A 22 -5.08 -19.83 12.70
CA GLU A 22 -4.73 -19.01 13.86
C GLU A 22 -4.99 -17.52 13.58
N ILE A 23 -4.50 -17.02 12.44
CA ILE A 23 -4.64 -15.61 12.07
C ILE A 23 -6.06 -15.29 11.60
N GLY A 24 -6.71 -16.19 10.86
CA GLY A 24 -8.10 -16.01 10.45
C GLY A 24 -9.02 -15.86 11.65
N LYS A 25 -8.84 -16.70 12.67
CA LYS A 25 -9.64 -16.68 13.90
C LYS A 25 -9.53 -15.36 14.66
N THR A 26 -8.34 -14.75 14.76
CA THR A 26 -8.19 -13.44 15.43
C THR A 26 -8.92 -12.31 14.69
N LYS A 27 -9.24 -12.51 13.41
CA LYS A 27 -9.92 -11.57 12.54
C LYS A 27 -11.38 -11.96 12.23
N GLY A 28 -11.90 -13.04 12.82
CA GLY A 28 -13.27 -13.51 12.61
C GLY A 28 -13.50 -14.28 11.31
N TYR A 29 -12.46 -14.77 10.65
CA TYR A 29 -12.53 -15.54 9.40
C TYR A 29 -12.26 -17.04 9.61
N SER A 30 -12.85 -17.87 8.75
CA SER A 30 -12.40 -19.26 8.58
C SER A 30 -11.05 -19.32 7.86
N ALA A 31 -10.32 -20.43 7.97
CA ALA A 31 -9.01 -20.58 7.31
C ALA A 31 -9.12 -20.41 5.78
N SER A 32 -10.16 -20.97 5.16
CA SER A 32 -10.42 -20.84 3.71
C SER A 32 -10.81 -19.42 3.32
N ALA A 33 -11.66 -18.75 4.09
CA ALA A 33 -12.05 -17.36 3.81
C ALA A 33 -10.85 -16.41 3.94
N TYR A 34 -10.00 -16.62 4.95
CA TYR A 34 -8.78 -15.85 5.11
C TYR A 34 -7.77 -16.12 4.00
N ALA A 35 -7.62 -17.38 3.57
CA ALA A 35 -6.78 -17.75 2.43
C ALA A 35 -7.26 -17.11 1.11
N GLN A 36 -8.56 -17.11 0.85
CA GLN A 36 -9.16 -16.44 -0.30
C GLN A 36 -8.85 -14.95 -0.29
N MET A 37 -9.05 -14.28 0.86
CA MET A 37 -8.75 -12.85 1.00
C MET A 37 -7.27 -12.52 0.73
N LEU A 38 -6.35 -13.36 1.21
CA LEU A 38 -4.91 -13.20 0.93
C LEU A 38 -4.58 -13.42 -0.54
N PHE A 39 -5.21 -14.42 -1.17
CA PHE A 39 -5.05 -14.68 -2.61
C PHE A 39 -5.53 -13.47 -3.42
N ASP A 40 -6.73 -12.97 -3.16
CA ASP A 40 -7.31 -11.83 -3.87
C ASP A 40 -6.46 -10.57 -3.70
N ALA A 41 -5.99 -10.30 -2.48
CA ALA A 41 -5.12 -9.16 -2.19
C ALA A 41 -3.77 -9.29 -2.91
N GLY A 42 -3.14 -10.47 -2.86
CA GLY A 42 -1.87 -10.72 -3.55
C GLY A 42 -2.01 -10.67 -5.07
N PHE A 43 -3.11 -11.19 -5.61
CA PHE A 43 -3.40 -11.16 -7.03
C PHE A 43 -3.70 -9.75 -7.52
N ALA A 44 -4.49 -8.96 -6.78
CA ALA A 44 -4.74 -7.56 -7.06
C ALA A 44 -3.44 -6.73 -7.03
N ALA A 45 -2.58 -6.95 -6.02
CA ALA A 45 -1.27 -6.30 -5.95
C ALA A 45 -0.39 -6.66 -7.15
N ARG A 46 -0.38 -7.94 -7.57
CA ARG A 46 0.41 -8.39 -8.73
C ARG A 46 -0.16 -7.85 -10.05
N LEU A 47 -1.48 -7.78 -10.20
CA LEU A 47 -2.12 -7.18 -11.36
C LEU A 47 -1.87 -5.66 -11.42
N GLY A 48 -1.90 -4.96 -10.29
CA GLY A 48 -1.53 -3.54 -10.22
C GLY A 48 -0.09 -3.30 -10.68
N GLN A 49 0.85 -4.15 -10.24
CA GLN A 49 2.24 -4.12 -10.72
C GLN A 49 2.34 -4.36 -12.24
N MET A 50 1.59 -5.32 -12.79
CA MET A 50 1.61 -5.62 -14.23
C MET A 50 0.93 -4.55 -15.10
N ARG A 51 -0.06 -3.83 -14.56
CA ARG A 51 -0.80 -2.77 -15.27
C ARG A 51 -0.13 -1.40 -15.20
N GLY A 52 0.98 -1.28 -14.48
CA GLY A 52 1.71 -0.01 -14.35
C GLY A 52 1.05 0.95 -13.37
N ASP A 53 0.33 0.46 -12.35
CA ASP A 53 -0.09 1.33 -11.24
C ASP A 53 1.16 1.88 -10.54
N PRO A 54 1.20 3.20 -10.21
CA PRO A 54 2.45 3.86 -9.91
C PRO A 54 2.98 3.48 -8.52
N VAL A 55 4.22 2.98 -8.56
CA VAL A 55 5.32 3.19 -7.60
C VAL A 55 5.20 2.46 -6.26
N SER A 56 6.16 1.56 -6.06
CA SER A 56 6.48 0.92 -4.79
C SER A 56 6.56 1.92 -3.63
N ASP A 57 5.90 1.59 -2.51
CA ASP A 57 5.92 2.37 -1.27
C ASP A 57 7.32 2.86 -0.84
N ALA A 58 8.38 2.14 -1.17
CA ALA A 58 9.77 2.52 -0.84
C ALA A 58 10.25 3.79 -1.57
N GLU A 59 9.92 3.95 -2.86
CA GLU A 59 10.32 5.14 -3.62
C GLU A 59 9.47 6.34 -3.18
N LEU A 60 8.18 6.14 -2.92
CA LEU A 60 7.32 7.16 -2.33
C LEU A 60 7.82 7.59 -0.95
N ASP A 61 8.25 6.64 -0.11
CA ASP A 61 8.83 6.92 1.20
C ASP A 61 10.13 7.75 1.10
N GLU A 62 11.01 7.45 0.15
CA GLU A 62 12.21 8.26 -0.10
C GLU A 62 11.88 9.67 -0.58
N GLN A 63 10.93 9.79 -1.52
CA GLN A 63 10.45 11.10 -1.98
C GLN A 63 9.85 11.91 -0.84
N VAL A 64 9.07 11.28 0.04
CA VAL A 64 8.48 11.91 1.22
C VAL A 64 9.56 12.35 2.20
N LYS A 65 10.57 11.51 2.49
CA LYS A 65 11.71 11.87 3.36
C LYS A 65 12.49 13.08 2.83
N LEU A 66 12.78 13.11 1.53
CA LEU A 66 13.49 14.21 0.89
C LEU A 66 12.68 15.52 0.93
N VAL A 67 11.37 15.45 0.67
CA VAL A 67 10.48 16.62 0.78
C VAL A 67 10.39 17.12 2.22
N PHE A 68 10.37 16.23 3.22
CA PHE A 68 10.41 16.61 4.64
C PHE A 68 11.72 17.27 5.04
N ALA A 69 12.87 16.77 4.57
CA ALA A 69 14.18 17.36 4.86
C ALA A 69 14.28 18.82 4.38
N LEU A 70 13.52 19.19 3.34
CA LEU A 70 13.48 20.54 2.78
C LEU A 70 12.30 21.38 3.30
N ALA A 71 11.45 20.84 4.17
CA ALA A 71 10.30 21.55 4.71
C ALA A 71 10.75 22.76 5.54
N GLY A 72 10.20 23.94 5.24
CA GLY A 72 10.55 25.21 5.91
C GLY A 72 11.77 25.93 5.33
N GLN A 73 12.54 25.30 4.43
CA GLN A 73 13.70 25.92 3.75
C GLN A 73 13.33 26.55 2.39
N GLY A 74 12.18 26.17 1.82
CA GLY A 74 11.71 26.66 0.53
C GLY A 74 10.21 26.45 0.30
N ASN A 75 9.69 27.04 -0.76
CA ASN A 75 8.31 26.83 -1.21
C ASN A 75 8.19 25.56 -2.09
N ALA A 76 6.95 25.14 -2.39
CA ALA A 76 6.69 23.87 -3.09
C ALA A 76 7.39 23.77 -4.45
N ALA A 77 7.43 24.87 -5.21
CA ALA A 77 8.12 24.95 -6.50
C ALA A 77 9.64 24.76 -6.37
N ALA A 78 10.28 25.39 -5.38
CA ALA A 78 11.72 25.24 -5.13
C ALA A 78 12.07 23.80 -4.72
N ILE A 79 11.24 23.18 -3.88
CA ILE A 79 11.43 21.80 -3.42
C ILE A 79 11.20 20.82 -4.58
N SER A 80 10.18 21.04 -5.41
CA SER A 80 9.92 20.23 -6.61
C SER A 80 11.11 20.23 -7.56
N LYS A 81 11.71 21.40 -7.80
CA LYS A 81 12.91 21.53 -8.65
C LYS A 81 14.13 20.82 -8.05
N ALA A 82 14.28 20.84 -6.72
CA ALA A 82 15.41 20.23 -6.04
C ALA A 82 15.33 18.69 -5.96
N THR A 83 14.13 18.13 -5.82
CA THR A 83 13.94 16.68 -5.62
C THR A 83 13.48 15.95 -6.88
N GLY A 84 13.05 16.66 -7.92
CA GLY A 84 12.40 16.07 -9.10
C GLY A 84 10.98 15.55 -8.82
N VAL A 85 10.48 15.68 -7.58
CA VAL A 85 9.12 15.26 -7.20
C VAL A 85 8.10 16.25 -7.77
N LYS A 86 6.99 15.76 -8.32
CA LYS A 86 5.90 16.61 -8.84
C LYS A 86 5.42 17.59 -7.77
N GLU A 87 5.33 18.87 -8.11
CA GLU A 87 4.94 19.95 -7.18
C GLU A 87 3.60 19.70 -6.47
N VAL A 88 2.65 19.07 -7.15
CA VAL A 88 1.36 18.66 -6.56
C VAL A 88 1.55 17.69 -5.39
N LEU A 89 2.49 16.74 -5.50
CA LEU A 89 2.80 15.79 -4.44
C LEU A 89 3.56 16.47 -3.29
N VAL A 90 4.53 17.34 -3.60
CA VAL A 90 5.23 18.18 -2.62
C VAL A 90 4.23 18.99 -1.78
N THR A 91 3.27 19.64 -2.44
CA THR A 91 2.24 20.44 -1.77
C THR A 91 1.37 19.60 -0.84
N LYS A 92 0.97 18.39 -1.25
CA LYS A 92 0.20 17.47 -0.40
C LYS A 92 1.00 17.07 0.85
N ILE A 93 2.28 16.75 0.70
CA ILE A 93 3.17 16.35 1.82
C ILE A 93 3.34 17.51 2.82
N LEU A 94 3.66 18.72 2.34
CA LEU A 94 3.82 19.90 3.20
C LEU A 94 2.53 20.29 3.94
N ASN A 95 1.38 20.14 3.29
CA ASN A 95 0.08 20.40 3.92
C ASN A 95 -0.26 19.35 5.00
N ALA A 96 0.07 18.08 4.77
CA ALA A 96 -0.09 17.03 5.77
C ALA A 96 0.77 17.30 7.02
N TRP A 97 2.01 17.75 6.83
CA TRP A 97 2.91 18.14 7.91
C TRP A 97 2.37 19.28 8.77
N LYS A 98 1.96 20.39 8.13
CA LYS A 98 1.36 21.55 8.82
C LYS A 98 0.10 21.18 9.60
N LYS A 99 -0.67 20.18 9.13
CA LYS A 99 -1.87 19.70 9.80
C LYS A 99 -1.57 18.85 11.03
N GLN A 100 -0.46 18.11 11.05
CA GLN A 100 -0.01 17.38 12.24
C GLN A 100 0.61 18.30 13.29
N GLY A 101 1.41 19.30 12.90
CA GLY A 101 2.01 20.25 13.85
C GLY A 101 1.00 21.18 14.56
N LYS A 102 -0.25 21.21 14.11
CA LYS A 102 -1.37 21.92 14.77
C LYS A 102 -2.16 21.06 15.77
N ARG A 103 -1.80 19.79 15.92
CA ARG A 103 -2.44 18.82 16.83
C ARG A 103 -1.61 18.53 18.09
N SER A 104 -0.49 19.24 18.29
CA SER A 104 0.35 19.22 19.49
C SER A 104 0.18 20.51 20.27
#